data_AF-A0A1I1C5G2-F1
#
_entry.id   AF-A0A1I1C5G2-F1
#
_cell.length_a   1.000
_cell.length_b   1.000
_cell.length_c   1.000
_cell.angle_alpha   90.00
_cell.angle_beta   90.00
_cell.angle_gamma   90.00
#
_symmetry.space_group_name_H-M   'P 1'
#
loop_
_entity.id
_entity.type
_entity.pdbx_description
1 polymer ?
#
loop_
_entity_poly.entity_id
_entity_poly.type
_entity_poly.pdbx_seq_one_letter_code
_entity_poly.pdbx_strand_id
1 'polypeptide(L)' 'MPSFLETTFGPVELEIIDIAFQSWKSRCGLAKDDPDAIIAAEICINLFREGHRTLPELVRAMEGHKALGDISAAYE' A
#
# COMPACT_ATOMS: atom_id res chain seq x y z
N MET A 1 21.59 13.67 9.97
CA MET A 1 21.30 13.12 8.62
C MET A 1 20.26 12.03 8.85
N PRO A 2 18.97 12.25 8.56
CA PRO A 2 17.96 11.24 8.83
C PRO A 2 18.18 10.09 7.84
N SER A 3 18.26 8.89 8.38
CA SER A 3 18.40 7.60 7.71
C SER A 3 17.17 7.30 6.84
N PHE A 4 16.96 8.12 5.80
CA PHE A 4 15.75 8.16 4.99
C PHE A 4 15.77 7.11 3.88
N LEU A 5 16.94 6.50 3.58
CA LEU A 5 17.17 5.63 2.43
C LEU A 5 17.63 4.20 2.76
N GLU A 6 17.76 3.83 4.05
CA GLU A 6 18.35 2.54 4.45
C GLU A 6 17.33 1.49 4.94
N THR A 7 16.03 1.67 4.69
CA THR A 7 15.08 0.57 4.93
C THR A 7 15.14 -0.40 3.74
N THR A 8 16.08 -1.33 3.80
CA THR A 8 16.02 -2.52 2.95
C THR A 8 14.80 -3.31 3.41
N PHE A 9 13.73 -3.31 2.61
CA PHE A 9 12.59 -4.15 2.87
C PHE A 9 13.05 -5.61 2.86
N GLY A 10 13.00 -6.27 4.01
CA GLY A 10 13.22 -7.71 4.10
C GLY A 10 12.12 -8.49 3.39
N PRO A 11 12.31 -9.81 3.19
CA PRO A 11 11.34 -10.68 2.53
C PRO A 11 9.97 -10.67 3.23
N VAL A 12 9.96 -10.54 4.56
CA VAL A 12 8.73 -10.45 5.36
C VAL A 12 8.01 -9.11 5.12
N GLU A 13 8.75 -8.01 5.01
CA GLU A 13 8.17 -6.68 4.80
C GLU A 13 7.56 -6.57 3.40
N LEU A 14 8.26 -7.09 2.39
CA LEU A 14 7.75 -7.23 1.03
C LEU A 14 6.49 -8.10 0.99
N GLU A 15 6.46 -9.22 1.72
CA GLU A 15 5.27 -10.09 1.81
C GLU A 15 4.09 -9.37 2.47
N ILE A 16 4.32 -8.60 3.53
CA ILE A 16 3.25 -7.80 4.18
C ILE A 16 2.69 -6.77 3.20
N ILE A 17 3.56 -6.02 2.52
CA ILE A 17 3.14 -5.01 1.53
C ILE A 17 2.38 -5.68 0.39
N ASP A 18 2.88 -6.81 -0.14
CA ASP A 18 2.24 -7.54 -1.23
C ASP A 18 0.85 -8.05 -0.82
N ILE A 19 0.71 -8.71 0.33
CA ILE A 19 -0.59 -9.22 0.81
C ILE A 19 -1.58 -8.07 1.00
N ALA A 20 -1.15 -6.99 1.64
CA ALA A 20 -2.02 -5.86 1.94
C ALA A 20 -2.45 -5.13 0.64
N PHE A 21 -1.52 -4.91 -0.28
CA PHE A 21 -1.78 -4.32 -1.58
C PHE A 21 -2.68 -5.21 -2.45
N GLN A 22 -2.42 -6.51 -2.51
CA GLN A 22 -3.27 -7.46 -3.25
C GLN A 22 -4.66 -7.56 -2.65
N SER A 23 -4.81 -7.50 -1.33
CA SER A 23 -6.13 -7.47 -0.68
C SER A 23 -6.92 -6.23 -1.06
N TRP A 24 -6.30 -5.04 -1.05
CA TRP A 24 -6.95 -3.80 -1.47
C TRP A 24 -7.29 -3.83 -2.97
N LYS A 25 -6.33 -4.25 -3.80
CA LYS A 25 -6.52 -4.36 -5.25
C LYS A 25 -7.63 -5.34 -5.62
N SER A 26 -7.73 -6.47 -4.93
CA SER A 26 -8.79 -7.45 -5.16
C SER A 26 -10.17 -6.91 -4.77
N ARG A 27 -10.26 -6.03 -3.78
CA ARG A 27 -11.53 -5.35 -3.43
C ARG A 27 -11.93 -4.34 -4.49
N CYS A 28 -10.94 -3.61 -4.99
CA CYS A 28 -11.15 -2.52 -5.93
C CYS A 28 -11.24 -3.00 -7.41
N GLY A 29 -10.86 -4.25 -7.70
CA GLY A 29 -10.99 -4.84 -9.03
C GLY A 29 -10.00 -4.33 -10.08
N LEU A 30 -8.91 -3.65 -9.69
CA LEU A 30 -7.98 -3.06 -10.66
C LEU A 30 -7.15 -4.10 -11.41
N ALA A 31 -6.88 -3.79 -12.67
CA ALA A 31 -5.87 -4.48 -13.46
C ALA A 31 -4.45 -4.21 -12.92
N LYS A 32 -3.50 -5.10 -13.25
CA LYS A 32 -2.08 -4.92 -12.87
C LYS A 32 -1.38 -3.79 -13.64
N ASP A 33 -1.91 -3.41 -14.78
CA ASP A 33 -1.36 -2.36 -15.65
C ASP A 33 -2.01 -0.98 -15.39
N ASP A 34 -2.87 -0.90 -14.37
CA ASP A 34 -3.61 0.32 -14.11
C ASP A 34 -2.72 1.39 -13.46
N PRO A 35 -2.73 2.64 -13.94
CA PRO A 35 -1.95 3.72 -13.33
C PRO A 35 -2.31 3.90 -11.84
N ASP A 36 -3.58 3.68 -11.48
CA ASP A 36 -4.03 3.75 -10.10
C ASP A 36 -3.45 2.63 -9.23
N ALA A 37 -3.15 1.46 -9.81
CA ALA A 37 -2.46 0.39 -9.10
C ALA A 37 -1.00 0.76 -8.78
N ILE A 38 -0.32 1.49 -9.66
CA ILE A 38 1.04 1.98 -9.42
C ILE A 38 1.03 3.01 -8.28
N ILE A 39 0.11 3.97 -8.34
CA ILE A 39 -0.07 4.99 -7.29
C ILE A 39 -0.37 4.32 -5.94
N ALA A 40 -1.27 3.34 -5.94
CA ALA A 40 -1.62 2.62 -4.73
C ALA A 40 -0.44 1.84 -4.13
N ALA A 41 0.42 1.25 -4.96
CA ALA A 41 1.64 0.58 -4.49
C ALA A 41 2.63 1.57 -3.87
N GLU A 42 2.83 2.76 -4.47
CA GLU A 42 3.67 3.82 -3.91
C GLU A 42 3.16 4.30 -2.55
N ILE A 43 1.85 4.52 -2.43
CA ILE A 43 1.21 4.88 -1.15
C ILE A 43 1.42 3.79 -0.11
N CYS A 44 1.23 2.52 -0.49
CA CYS A 44 1.41 1.37 0.38
C CYS A 44 2.84 1.32 0.96
N ILE A 45 3.84 1.51 0.11
CA ILE A 45 5.25 1.58 0.51
C ILE A 45 5.50 2.78 1.43
N ASN A 46 4.91 3.95 1.13
CA ASN A 46 5.08 5.14 1.96
C ASN A 46 4.49 4.95 3.37
N LEU A 47 3.27 4.40 3.47
CA LEU A 47 2.61 4.10 4.74
C LEU A 47 3.43 3.11 5.57
N PHE A 48 3.96 2.06 4.94
CA PHE A 48 4.83 1.11 5.63
C PHE A 48 6.08 1.79 6.21
N ARG A 49 6.67 2.72 5.46
CA ARG A 49 7.85 3.51 5.89
C ARG A 49 7.53 4.51 7.00
N GLU A 50 6.32 5.06 7.03
CA GLU A 50 5.85 5.97 8.08
C GLU A 50 5.74 5.30 9.46
N GLY A 51 5.72 3.97 9.51
CA GLY A 51 5.69 3.19 10.74
C GLY A 51 4.65 2.08 10.77
N HIS A 52 3.83 1.96 9.71
CA HIS A 52 2.82 0.90 9.58
C HIS A 52 3.45 -0.43 9.14
N ARG A 53 4.33 -0.98 9.99
CA ARG A 53 5.17 -2.14 9.68
C ARG A 53 4.45 -3.49 9.80
N THR A 54 3.20 -3.49 10.23
CA THR A 54 2.40 -4.71 10.38
C THR A 54 1.24 -4.71 9.39
N LEU A 55 0.88 -5.91 8.92
CA LEU A 55 -0.24 -6.10 7.99
C LEU A 55 -1.54 -5.41 8.47
N PRO A 56 -2.04 -5.62 9.71
CA PRO A 56 -3.27 -4.98 10.15
C PRO A 56 -3.16 -3.46 10.25
N GLU A 57 -1.99 -2.91 10.60
CA GLU A 57 -1.81 -1.45 10.63
C GLU A 57 -1.76 -0.86 9.22
N LEU A 58 -1.07 -1.53 8.30
CA LEU A 58 -0.95 -1.11 6.91
C LEU A 58 -2.31 -1.12 6.20
N VAL A 59 -3.09 -2.19 6.40
CA VAL A 59 -4.46 -2.28 5.85
C VAL A 59 -5.34 -1.15 6.41
N ARG A 60 -5.29 -0.89 7.72
CA ARG A 60 -6.07 0.20 8.33
C ARG A 60 -5.66 1.57 7.81
N ALA A 61 -4.36 1.79 7.63
CA ALA A 61 -3.82 3.02 7.07
C ALA A 61 -4.25 3.19 5.61
N MET A 62 -4.24 2.11 4.82
CA MET A 62 -4.72 2.12 3.44
C MET A 62 -6.22 2.43 3.34
N GLU A 63 -7.06 1.79 4.16
CA GLU A 63 -8.50 2.05 4.20
C GLU A 63 -8.83 3.48 4.64
N GLY A 64 -8.00 4.07 5.50
CA GLY A 64 -8.12 5.47 5.91
C GLY A 64 -7.49 6.47 4.94
N HIS A 65 -6.76 6.01 3.92
CA HIS A 65 -6.02 6.89 3.03
C HIS A 65 -6.93 7.48 1.96
N LYS A 66 -7.10 8.80 1.98
CA LYS A 66 -8.02 9.50 1.07
C LYS A 66 -7.80 9.15 -0.40
N ALA A 67 -6.55 9.06 -0.85
CA ALA A 67 -6.24 8.74 -2.24
C ALA A 67 -6.65 7.30 -2.63
N LEU A 68 -6.42 6.31 -1.75
CA LEU A 68 -6.84 4.93 -2.01
C LEU A 68 -8.37 4.79 -1.93
N GLY A 69 -9.02 5.53 -1.04
CA GLY A 69 -10.47 5.61 -0.97
C GLY A 69 -11.09 6.27 -2.20
N ASP A 70 -10.46 7.31 -2.76
CA ASP A 70 -10.90 7.98 -3.98
C ASP A 70 -10.79 7.04 -5.20
N ILE A 71 -9.67 6.33 -5.32
CA ILE A 71 -9.47 5.29 -6.34
C ILE A 71 -10.51 4.17 -6.18
N SER A 72 -10.74 3.71 -4.94
CA SER A 72 -11.75 2.69 -4.65
C SER A 72 -13.14 3.13 -5.07
N ALA A 73 -13.53 4.36 -4.70
CA ALA A 73 -14.82 4.92 -5.06
C ALA A 73 -14.98 5.18 -6.57
N ALA A 74 -13.87 5.33 -7.31
CA ALA A 74 -13.89 5.48 -8.76
C ALA A 74 -14.12 4.16 -9.51
N TYR A 75 -13.87 3.02 -8.87
CA TYR A 75 -13.99 1.67 -9.44
C TYR A 75 -15.13 0.82 -8.83
N GLU A 76 -15.86 1.33 -7.83
CA GLU A 76 -17.13 0.76 -7.30
C GLU A 76 -18.34 1.12 -8.17
#